data_AF-A0A8J8PTR7-F1
#
_entry.id   AF-A0A8J8PTR7-F1
#
_cell.length_a   1.000
_cell.length_b   1.000
_cell.length_c   1.000
_cell.angle_alpha   90.00
_cell.angle_beta   90.00
_cell.angle_gamma   90.00
#
_symmetry.space_group_name_H-M   'P 1'
#
loop_
_entity.id
_entity.type
_entity.pdbx_description
1 polymer ?
#
loop_
_entity_poly.entity_id
_entity_poly.type
_entity_poly.pdbx_seq_one_letter_code
_entity_poly.pdbx_strand_id
1 'polypeptide(L)'
;MLAQVYILPPWTSENNRKNVIKKTLEVPVGGNIFYFEIPDNPMVYVSEMNGVLYINGLSYWDSELYMFQDLKDEFVENVLTLAKAVNKEVVEANDILLSFDDKKHLERRRFYLTLSDGIEVGFYYNLYLPDGKRNGIIEIIPYYKKYST
;
A
#
# COMPACT_ATOMS: atom_id res chain seq x y z
N MET A 1 -16.08 15.00 -17.22
CA MET A 1 -15.33 14.12 -16.31
C MET A 1 -14.46 15.00 -15.45
N LEU A 2 -14.67 15.03 -14.14
CA LEU A 2 -13.79 15.76 -13.22
C LEU A 2 -12.60 14.84 -12.94
N ALA A 3 -11.41 15.24 -13.39
CA ALA A 3 -10.17 14.61 -12.99
C ALA A 3 -10.05 14.76 -11.47
N GLN A 4 -10.01 13.63 -10.75
CA GLN A 4 -9.76 13.64 -9.32
C GLN A 4 -8.36 14.20 -9.10
N VAL A 5 -8.27 15.41 -8.55
CA VAL A 5 -7.00 16.07 -8.24
C VAL A 5 -6.42 15.34 -7.03
N TYR A 6 -5.43 14.48 -7.26
CA TYR A 6 -4.64 13.89 -6.19
C TYR A 6 -3.76 15.00 -5.60
N ILE A 7 -4.11 15.46 -4.40
CA ILE A 7 -3.26 16.38 -3.63
C ILE A 7 -2.14 15.53 -3.05
N LEU A 8 -0.92 15.73 -3.55
CA LEU A 8 0.25 15.06 -3.00
C LEU A 8 0.42 15.45 -1.52
N PRO A 9 0.70 14.49 -0.63
CA PRO A 9 0.87 14.80 0.77
C PRO A 9 2.04 15.78 1.03
N PRO A 10 1.98 16.59 2.11
CA PRO A 10 2.93 17.67 2.38
C PRO A 10 4.39 17.23 2.62
N TRP A 11 4.65 15.93 2.84
CA TRP A 11 6.00 15.38 2.99
C TRP A 11 6.72 15.12 1.65
N THR A 12 6.04 15.27 0.51
CA THR A 12 6.62 15.01 -0.83
C THR A 12 7.60 16.10 -1.30
N SER A 13 7.76 17.23 -0.59
CA SER A 13 8.78 18.24 -0.89
C SER A 13 10.18 17.81 -0.42
N GLU A 14 11.20 17.98 -1.27
CA GLU A 14 12.59 17.51 -1.05
C GLU A 14 13.19 17.85 0.32
N ASN A 15 12.89 19.04 0.86
CA ASN A 15 13.44 19.51 2.14
C ASN A 15 12.75 18.88 3.37
N ASN A 16 11.46 18.55 3.27
CA ASN A 16 10.75 17.86 4.35
C ASN A 16 11.08 16.36 4.33
N ARG A 17 11.20 15.78 3.14
CA ARG A 17 11.46 14.35 2.91
C ARG A 17 12.72 13.86 3.65
N LYS A 18 13.83 14.62 3.63
CA LYS A 18 15.08 14.24 4.32
C LYS A 18 15.02 14.21 5.85
N ASN A 19 14.13 15.00 6.47
CA ASN A 19 14.02 15.10 7.93
C ASN A 19 12.89 14.23 8.49
N VAL A 20 11.96 13.80 7.63
CA VAL A 20 10.77 13.05 8.02
C VAL A 20 10.92 11.57 7.69
N ILE A 21 11.59 11.20 6.58
CA ILE A 21 11.76 9.80 6.18
C ILE A 21 12.89 9.14 6.94
N LYS A 22 12.57 8.05 7.66
CA LYS A 22 13.53 7.27 8.46
C LYS A 22 14.19 6.17 7.66
N LYS A 23 13.45 5.53 6.76
CA LYS A 23 13.93 4.44 5.93
C LYS A 23 13.14 4.32 4.64
N THR A 24 13.75 3.67 3.66
CA THR A 24 13.09 3.25 2.43
C THR A 24 13.03 1.73 2.39
N LEU A 25 11.88 1.17 2.04
CA LEU A 25 11.69 -0.26 1.82
C LEU A 25 11.62 -0.53 0.32
N GLU A 26 12.32 -1.58 -0.11
CA GLU A 26 12.32 -2.04 -1.49
C GLU A 26 11.48 -3.31 -1.59
N VAL A 27 10.44 -3.29 -2.42
CA VAL A 27 9.49 -4.40 -2.53
C VAL A 27 9.40 -4.85 -3.98
N PRO A 28 9.73 -6.11 -4.31
CA PRO A 28 9.61 -6.61 -5.67
C PRO A 28 8.14 -6.83 -6.05
N VAL A 29 7.69 -6.21 -7.15
CA VAL A 29 6.34 -6.34 -7.71
C VAL A 29 6.43 -6.57 -9.22
N GLY A 30 6.06 -7.77 -9.69
CA GLY A 30 5.98 -8.05 -11.13
C GLY A 30 7.28 -7.87 -11.91
N GLY A 31 8.43 -8.15 -11.28
CA GLY A 31 9.76 -7.95 -11.89
C GLY A 31 10.30 -6.52 -11.82
N ASN A 32 9.59 -5.60 -11.16
CA ASN A 32 10.06 -4.24 -10.84
C ASN A 32 10.27 -4.12 -9.33
N ILE A 33 11.09 -3.17 -8.89
CA ILE A 33 11.25 -2.83 -7.47
C ILE A 33 10.44 -1.56 -7.20
N PHE A 34 9.54 -1.64 -6.23
CA PHE A 34 8.77 -0.49 -5.74
C PHE A 34 9.47 0.03 -4.49
N TYR A 35 9.57 1.35 -4.38
CA TYR A 35 10.20 2.01 -3.24
C TYR A 35 9.12 2.65 -2.38
N PHE A 36 9.17 2.35 -1.09
CA PHE A 36 8.27 2.90 -0.08
C PHE A 36 9.03 3.70 0.95
N GLU A 37 8.68 4.96 1.14
CA GLU A 37 9.31 5.84 2.10
C GLU A 37 8.57 5.81 3.43
N ILE A 38 9.26 5.37 4.47
CA ILE A 38 8.66 5.22 5.79
C ILE A 38 9.04 6.43 6.64
N PRO A 39 8.06 7.30 7.02
CA PRO A 39 8.34 8.40 7.92
C PRO A 39 8.74 7.90 9.32
N ASP A 40 9.52 8.68 10.05
CA ASP A 40 9.80 8.41 11.46
C ASP A 40 8.51 8.53 12.25
N ASN A 41 8.09 7.41 12.83
CA ASN A 41 6.91 7.36 13.68
C ASN A 41 7.25 6.49 14.89
N PRO A 42 7.25 7.03 16.12
CA PRO A 42 7.56 6.26 17.32
C PRO A 42 6.48 5.23 17.65
N MET A 43 5.29 5.33 17.06
CA MET A 43 4.11 4.52 17.37
C MET A 43 3.86 3.39 16.37
N VAL A 44 4.45 3.47 15.18
CA VAL A 44 4.20 2.56 14.06
C VAL A 44 5.51 2.08 13.47
N TYR A 45 5.64 0.77 13.32
CA TYR A 45 6.77 0.13 12.68
C TYR A 45 6.31 -0.56 11.40
N VAL A 46 6.91 -0.17 10.27
CA VAL A 46 6.74 -0.85 8.99
C VAL A 46 7.94 -1.74 8.73
N SER A 47 7.76 -2.95 8.22
CA SER A 47 8.86 -3.82 7.79
C SER A 47 8.53 -4.54 6.51
N GLU A 48 9.56 -5.04 5.83
CA GLU A 48 9.46 -5.86 4.63
C GLU A 48 10.12 -7.21 4.93
N MET A 49 9.48 -8.30 4.51
CA MET A 49 10.06 -9.63 4.51
C MET A 49 9.51 -10.46 3.34
N ASN A 50 10.39 -10.90 2.43
CA ASN A 50 10.08 -11.75 1.28
C ASN A 50 9.01 -11.17 0.33
N GLY A 51 9.05 -9.86 0.08
CA GLY A 51 8.10 -9.11 -0.71
C GLY A 51 6.80 -8.75 0.01
N VAL A 52 6.67 -9.06 1.30
CA VAL A 52 5.48 -8.75 2.11
C VAL A 52 5.79 -7.60 3.05
N LEU A 53 4.95 -6.57 3.02
CA LEU A 53 5.02 -5.44 3.96
C LEU A 53 4.15 -5.73 5.19
N TYR A 54 4.66 -5.36 6.35
CA TYR A 54 3.94 -5.46 7.62
C TYR A 54 3.94 -4.10 8.30
N ILE A 55 2.78 -3.65 8.75
CA ILE A 55 2.62 -2.49 9.63
C ILE A 55 2.15 -3.00 10.98
N ASN A 56 2.89 -2.66 12.02
CA ASN A 56 2.58 -3.03 13.40
C ASN A 56 2.79 -1.80 14.27
N GLY A 57 1.81 -1.45 15.10
CA GLY A 57 1.94 -0.34 16.03
C GLY A 57 1.85 -0.77 17.49
N LEU A 58 2.12 0.21 18.35
CA LEU A 58 2.26 -0.04 19.78
C LEU A 58 0.93 -0.12 20.54
N SER A 59 -0.19 0.36 19.99
CA SER A 59 -1.57 0.23 20.55
C SER A 59 -2.68 0.98 19.76
N TYR A 60 -2.37 1.77 18.72
CA TYR A 60 -3.27 2.84 18.23
C TYR A 60 -3.69 2.69 16.77
N TRP A 61 -4.68 1.84 16.50
CA TRP A 61 -5.11 1.42 15.16
C TRP A 61 -5.15 2.52 14.08
N ASP A 62 -5.61 3.71 14.43
CA ASP A 62 -5.67 4.85 13.51
C ASP A 62 -4.30 5.21 12.94
N SER A 63 -3.23 5.10 13.72
CA SER A 63 -1.86 5.38 13.29
C SER A 63 -1.37 4.34 12.27
N GLU A 64 -1.65 3.05 12.49
CA GLU A 64 -1.36 2.02 11.50
C GLU A 64 -2.18 2.23 10.22
N LEU A 65 -3.44 2.66 10.33
CA LEU A 65 -4.29 2.96 9.17
C LEU A 65 -3.79 4.18 8.37
N TYR A 66 -3.30 5.24 9.03
CA TYR A 66 -2.68 6.37 8.33
C TYR A 66 -1.42 5.95 7.59
N MET A 67 -0.53 5.19 8.25
CA MET A 67 0.66 4.64 7.60
C MET A 67 0.28 3.72 6.42
N PHE A 68 -0.78 2.92 6.55
CA PHE A 68 -1.28 2.10 5.46
C PHE A 68 -1.76 2.93 4.27
N GLN A 69 -2.47 4.03 4.54
CA GLN A 69 -2.93 4.93 3.50
C GLN A 69 -1.75 5.58 2.76
N ASP A 70 -0.72 6.02 3.48
CA ASP A 70 0.50 6.57 2.88
C ASP A 70 1.18 5.54 1.94
N LEU A 71 1.34 4.30 2.40
CA LEU A 71 1.90 3.23 1.57
C LEU A 71 1.02 2.89 0.35
N LYS A 72 -0.30 2.95 0.51
CA LYS A 72 -1.23 2.73 -0.60
C LYS A 72 -1.10 3.83 -1.66
N ASP A 73 -0.95 5.08 -1.25
CA ASP A 73 -0.77 6.22 -2.15
C ASP A 73 0.58 6.15 -2.88
N GLU A 74 1.66 5.80 -2.18
CA GLU A 74 2.97 5.55 -2.80
C GLU A 74 2.94 4.36 -3.76
N PHE A 75 2.21 3.29 -3.43
CA PHE A 75 2.00 2.17 -4.36
C PHE A 75 1.31 2.65 -5.64
N VAL A 76 0.25 3.44 -5.52
CA VAL A 76 -0.48 4.00 -6.68
C VAL A 76 0.44 4.89 -7.52
N GLU A 77 1.25 5.73 -6.90
CA GLU A 77 2.23 6.58 -7.60
C GLU A 77 3.27 5.75 -8.37
N ASN A 78 3.81 4.70 -7.74
CA ASN A 78 4.74 3.77 -8.39
C ASN A 78 4.08 3.08 -9.61
N VAL A 79 2.83 2.62 -9.48
CA VAL A 79 2.10 2.00 -10.61
C VAL A 79 1.83 3.00 -11.72
N LEU A 80 1.41 4.23 -11.41
CA LEU A 80 1.16 5.28 -12.41
C LEU A 80 2.44 5.64 -13.17
N THR A 81 3.56 5.75 -12.45
CA THR A 81 4.88 6.02 -13.03
C THR A 81 5.31 4.90 -13.97
N LEU A 82 5.15 3.65 -13.52
CA LEU A 82 5.44 2.47 -14.34
C LEU A 82 4.55 2.42 -15.59
N ALA A 83 3.23 2.61 -15.44
CA ALA A 83 2.28 2.61 -16.53
C ALA A 83 2.65 3.65 -17.60
N LYS A 84 2.98 4.88 -17.18
CA LYS A 84 3.45 5.94 -18.08
C LYS A 84 4.74 5.55 -18.81
N ALA A 85 5.70 4.93 -18.11
CA ALA A 85 6.97 4.50 -18.71
C ALA A 85 6.78 3.43 -19.79
N VAL A 86 5.74 2.60 -19.68
CA VAL A 86 5.40 1.57 -20.68
C VAL A 86 4.25 1.98 -21.62
N ASN A 87 3.90 3.27 -21.66
CA ASN A 87 2.82 3.85 -22.47
C ASN A 87 1.46 3.14 -22.29
N LYS A 88 1.10 2.88 -21.04
CA LYS A 88 -0.19 2.32 -20.62
C LYS A 88 -0.94 3.31 -19.74
N GLU A 89 -2.25 3.17 -19.74
CA GLU A 89 -3.15 3.99 -18.92
C GLU A 89 -3.77 3.11 -17.84
N VAL A 90 -3.94 3.67 -16.65
CA VAL A 90 -4.76 3.08 -15.59
C VAL A 90 -6.22 3.33 -15.95
N VAL A 91 -6.99 2.26 -16.11
CA VAL A 91 -8.42 2.34 -16.51
C VAL A 91 -9.35 2.25 -15.31
N GLU A 92 -8.92 1.60 -14.23
CA GLU A 92 -9.78 1.33 -13.08
C GLU A 92 -8.95 1.17 -11.80
N ALA A 93 -9.53 1.58 -10.67
CA ALA A 93 -9.01 1.35 -9.33
C ALA A 93 -10.10 0.75 -8.46
N ASN A 94 -9.81 -0.36 -7.78
CA ASN A 94 -10.77 -1.09 -6.97
C ASN A 94 -10.21 -1.44 -5.60
N ASP A 95 -11.07 -1.39 -4.58
CA ASP A 95 -10.80 -1.87 -3.22
C ASP A 95 -11.96 -2.78 -2.78
N ILE A 96 -11.69 -4.08 -2.66
CA ILE A 96 -12.73 -5.10 -2.48
C ILE A 96 -12.52 -5.84 -1.16
N LEU A 97 -13.59 -5.96 -0.37
CA LEU A 97 -13.66 -6.87 0.77
C LEU A 97 -13.80 -8.31 0.26
N LEU A 98 -12.84 -9.17 0.58
CA LEU A 98 -12.86 -10.58 0.18
C LEU A 98 -13.53 -11.48 1.22
N SER A 99 -13.19 -11.27 2.49
CA SER A 99 -13.73 -12.05 3.60
C SER A 99 -13.58 -11.33 4.91
N PHE A 100 -14.41 -11.70 5.88
CA PHE A 100 -14.35 -11.23 7.24
C PHE A 100 -14.47 -12.42 8.20
N ASP A 101 -13.60 -12.48 9.21
CA ASP A 101 -13.60 -13.52 10.24
C ASP A 101 -13.70 -12.86 11.62
N ASP A 102 -14.91 -12.80 12.15
CA ASP A 102 -15.22 -12.23 13.47
C ASP A 102 -14.40 -12.88 14.59
N LYS A 103 -14.25 -14.21 14.55
CA LYS A 103 -13.57 -14.96 15.64
C LYS A 103 -12.09 -14.62 15.70
N LYS A 104 -11.48 -14.33 14.55
CA LYS A 104 -10.08 -13.96 14.44
C LYS A 104 -9.88 -12.45 14.38
N HIS A 105 -10.96 -11.66 14.45
CA HIS A 105 -10.97 -10.21 14.20
C HIS A 105 -10.11 -9.85 12.98
N LEU A 106 -10.43 -10.42 11.82
CA LEU A 106 -9.62 -10.32 10.61
C LEU A 106 -10.46 -9.94 9.39
N GLU A 107 -10.10 -8.84 8.73
CA GLU A 107 -10.60 -8.50 7.39
C GLU A 107 -9.56 -8.85 6.33
N ARG A 108 -9.99 -9.51 5.25
CA ARG A 108 -9.14 -9.73 4.08
C ARG A 108 -9.67 -8.92 2.91
N ARG A 109 -8.81 -8.15 2.29
CA ARG A 109 -9.16 -7.18 1.26
C ARG A 109 -8.17 -7.25 0.11
N ARG A 110 -8.58 -6.71 -1.03
CA ARG A 110 -7.74 -6.62 -2.24
C ARG A 110 -7.89 -5.26 -2.86
N PHE A 111 -6.79 -4.55 -2.98
CA PHE A 111 -6.71 -3.31 -3.72
C PHE A 111 -5.97 -3.55 -5.04
N TYR A 112 -6.45 -3.03 -6.15
CA TYR A 112 -5.77 -3.15 -7.43
C TYR A 112 -6.12 -2.03 -8.42
N LEU A 113 -5.18 -1.83 -9.34
CA LEU A 113 -5.31 -0.99 -10.51
C LEU A 113 -5.32 -1.89 -11.76
N THR A 114 -6.23 -1.62 -12.68
CA THR A 114 -6.27 -2.27 -13.98
C THR A 114 -5.63 -1.34 -15.01
N LEU A 115 -4.72 -1.86 -15.84
CA LEU A 115 -4.13 -1.16 -16.97
C LEU A 115 -4.86 -1.50 -18.28
N SER A 116 -4.70 -0.65 -19.30
CA SER A 116 -5.39 -0.73 -20.60
C SER A 116 -5.20 -2.05 -21.37
N ASP A 117 -4.19 -2.86 -21.05
CA ASP A 117 -3.90 -4.14 -21.68
C ASP A 117 -4.29 -5.35 -20.82
N GLY A 118 -5.17 -5.17 -19.83
CA GLY A 118 -5.62 -6.25 -18.95
C GLY A 118 -4.55 -6.73 -17.98
N ILE A 119 -3.62 -5.85 -17.61
CA ILE A 119 -2.74 -6.09 -16.45
C ILE A 119 -3.45 -5.58 -15.19
N GLU A 120 -3.39 -6.38 -14.14
CA GLU A 120 -3.80 -6.02 -12.79
C GLU A 120 -2.55 -5.92 -11.91
N VAL A 121 -2.34 -4.75 -11.31
CA VAL A 121 -1.26 -4.51 -10.34
C VAL A 121 -1.89 -4.06 -9.04
N GLY A 122 -1.63 -4.76 -7.96
CA GLY A 122 -2.32 -4.52 -6.70
C GLY A 122 -1.64 -5.18 -5.53
N PHE A 123 -2.37 -5.27 -4.42
CA PHE A 123 -1.97 -6.04 -3.25
C PHE A 123 -3.20 -6.64 -2.57
N TYR A 124 -3.00 -7.84 -2.01
CA TYR A 124 -3.88 -8.35 -0.97
C TYR A 124 -3.45 -7.73 0.34
N TYR A 125 -4.40 -7.45 1.23
CA TYR A 125 -4.06 -7.02 2.57
C TYR A 125 -5.00 -7.60 3.61
N ASN A 126 -4.40 -7.93 4.75
CA ASN A 126 -5.06 -8.51 5.90
C ASN A 126 -5.01 -7.50 7.05
N LEU A 127 -6.18 -7.11 7.54
CA LEU A 127 -6.35 -6.24 8.70
C LEU A 127 -6.64 -7.12 9.91
N TYR A 128 -5.61 -7.44 10.69
CA TYR A 128 -5.77 -8.10 11.98
C TYR A 128 -6.15 -7.02 13.00
N LEU A 129 -7.45 -6.87 13.24
CA LEU A 129 -7.99 -5.81 14.08
C LEU A 129 -7.57 -6.02 15.55
N PRO A 130 -7.33 -4.91 16.29
CA PRO A 130 -7.07 -4.98 17.72
C PRO A 130 -8.33 -5.42 18.47
N ASP A 131 -8.14 -6.19 19.54
CA ASP A 131 -9.24 -6.76 20.35
C ASP A 131 -9.07 -6.50 21.86
N GLY A 132 -8.19 -5.56 22.21
CA GLY A 132 -7.81 -5.24 23.59
C GLY A 132 -6.81 -6.22 24.22
N LYS A 133 -6.51 -7.36 23.58
CA LYS A 133 -5.46 -8.32 24.01
C LYS A 133 -4.25 -8.31 23.08
N ARG A 134 -4.46 -8.00 21.81
CA ARG A 134 -3.41 -7.83 20.80
C ARG A 134 -3.50 -6.46 20.13
N ASN A 135 -2.36 -5.96 19.69
CA ASN A 135 -2.28 -4.79 18.82
C ASN A 135 -2.78 -5.13 17.41
N GLY A 136 -3.15 -4.10 16.67
CA GLY A 136 -3.50 -4.23 15.27
C GLY A 136 -2.27 -4.55 14.42
N ILE A 137 -2.45 -5.37 13.38
CA ILE A 137 -1.40 -5.66 12.39
C ILE A 137 -2.00 -5.56 11.00
N ILE A 138 -1.26 -4.94 10.08
CA ILE A 138 -1.60 -4.91 8.66
C ILE A 138 -0.52 -5.68 7.91
N GLU A 139 -0.92 -6.68 7.15
CA GLU A 139 -0.05 -7.43 6.24
C GLU A 139 -0.46 -7.09 4.81
N ILE A 140 0.49 -6.72 3.96
CA ILE A 140 0.28 -6.27 2.59
C ILE A 140 1.14 -7.13 1.67
N ILE A 141 0.50 -7.80 0.72
CA ILE A 141 1.10 -8.77 -0.19
C ILE A 141 0.89 -8.26 -1.63
N PRO A 142 1.85 -7.51 -2.18
CA PRO A 142 1.81 -7.03 -3.55
C PRO A 142 1.79 -8.16 -4.57
N TYR A 143 1.16 -7.88 -5.70
CA TYR A 143 1.13 -8.78 -6.83
C TYR A 143 1.04 -8.04 -8.15
N TYR A 144 1.42 -8.75 -9.19
CA TYR A 144 1.28 -8.36 -10.58
C TYR A 144 0.70 -9.54 -11.33
N LYS A 145 -0.40 -9.32 -12.05
CA LYS A 145 -1.08 -10.37 -12.81
C LYS A 145 -1.41 -9.86 -14.20
N LYS A 146 -0.95 -10.59 -15.21
CA LYS A 146 -1.35 -10.35 -16.60
C LYS A 146 -2.43 -11.36 -16.98
N TYR A 147 -3.60 -10.89 -17.38
CA TYR A 147 -4.61 -11.77 -17.96
C TYR A 147 -4.17 -12.12 -19.38
N SER A 148 -3.94 -13.41 -19.65
CA SER A 148 -3.75 -13.90 -21.02
C SER A 148 -5.09 -13.78 -21.74
N THR A 149 -5.10 -13.03 -22.84
CA THR A 149 -6.22 -13.03 -23.79
C THR A 149 -6.20 -14.30 -24.63
#